data_AF-A0A1C4FCZ6-F1
#
_entry.id   AF-A0A1C4FCZ6-F1
#
_cell.length_a   1.000
_cell.length_b   1.000
_cell.length_c   1.000
_cell.angle_alpha   90.00
_cell.angle_beta   90.00
_cell.angle_gamma   90.00
#
_symmetry.space_group_name_H-M   'P 1'
#
loop_
_entity.id
_entity.type
_entity.pdbx_description
1 polymer ?
#
loop_
_entity_poly.entity_id
_entity_poly.type
_entity_poly.pdbx_seq_one_letter_code
_entity_poly.pdbx_strand_id
1 'polypeptide(L)' 'MDYDLNQANDIVNPKEYKDRNGLPIKGTDLNNEELASYIKRIYYVLLSRGINVCYIYAVNQRMQRYLKELVKINH' A
#
# COMPACT_ATOMS: atom_id res chain seq x y z
N MET A 1 -2.94 3.61 4.11
CA MET A 1 -1.74 2.80 4.38
C MET A 1 -0.58 3.76 4.60
N ASP A 2 0.20 3.49 5.61
CA ASP A 2 1.37 4.25 6.02
C ASP A 2 2.56 3.29 6.18
N TYR A 3 3.76 3.82 6.27
CA TYR A 3 4.99 3.07 6.40
C TYR A 3 5.82 3.63 7.55
N ASP A 4 6.15 2.80 8.54
CA ASP A 4 7.10 3.18 9.60
C ASP A 4 8.52 2.92 9.10
N LEU A 5 9.28 4.01 8.94
CA LEU A 5 10.68 3.93 8.52
C LEU A 5 11.60 3.36 9.61
N ASN A 6 11.22 3.45 10.89
CA ASN A 6 12.03 2.97 12.01
C ASN A 6 11.87 1.48 12.26
N GLN A 7 10.64 0.97 12.09
CA GLN A 7 10.29 -0.44 12.31
C GLN A 7 10.28 -1.26 11.03
N ALA A 8 10.43 -0.60 9.87
CA ALA A 8 10.37 -1.21 8.54
C ALA A 8 9.10 -2.05 8.34
N ASN A 9 7.95 -1.52 8.77
CA ASN A 9 6.66 -2.21 8.69
C ASN A 9 5.57 -1.32 8.07
N ASP A 10 4.57 -2.01 7.50
CA ASP A 10 3.40 -1.37 6.95
C ASP A 10 2.34 -1.15 8.03
N ILE A 11 1.81 0.06 8.10
CA ILE A 11 0.70 0.40 8.99
C ILE A 11 -0.56 0.50 8.14
N VAL A 12 -1.48 -0.43 8.40
CA VAL A 12 -2.77 -0.50 7.71
C VAL A 12 -3.88 -0.02 8.64
N ASN A 13 -4.76 0.84 8.12
CA ASN A 13 -5.96 1.30 8.80
C ASN A 13 -7.20 0.83 8.03
N PRO A 14 -7.84 -0.29 8.42
CA PRO A 14 -9.01 -0.82 7.74
C PRO A 14 -10.18 0.17 7.65
N LYS A 15 -10.32 1.07 8.64
CA LYS A 15 -11.41 2.07 8.68
C LYS A 15 -11.31 3.10 7.56
N GLU A 16 -10.09 3.35 7.07
CA GLU A 16 -9.82 4.29 5.99
C GLU A 16 -9.75 3.64 4.62
N TYR A 17 -9.73 2.30 4.56
CA TYR A 17 -9.76 1.56 3.30
C TYR A 17 -11.15 1.65 2.66
N LYS A 18 -11.20 2.03 1.38
CA LYS A 18 -12.46 2.35 0.67
C LYS A 18 -12.87 1.33 -0.39
N ASP A 19 -11.98 0.44 -0.79
CA ASP A 19 -12.34 -0.65 -1.69
C ASP A 19 -13.09 -1.72 -0.89
N ARG A 20 -14.38 -1.89 -1.20
CA ARG A 20 -15.26 -2.81 -0.48
C ARG A 20 -15.07 -4.26 -0.90
N ASN A 21 -14.51 -4.49 -2.10
CA ASN A 21 -14.29 -5.82 -2.65
C ASN A 21 -12.89 -6.35 -2.31
N GLY A 22 -11.96 -5.46 -1.93
CA GLY A 22 -10.62 -5.79 -1.46
C GLY A 22 -10.52 -5.98 0.07
N LEU A 23 -11.61 -6.33 0.74
CA LEU A 23 -11.60 -6.57 2.19
C LEU A 23 -11.37 -8.06 2.51
N PRO A 24 -10.54 -8.40 3.51
CA PRO A 24 -10.44 -9.74 4.05
C PRO A 24 -11.77 -10.27 4.60
N ILE A 25 -11.84 -11.59 4.79
CA ILE A 25 -12.99 -12.21 5.44
C ILE A 25 -13.12 -11.65 6.87
N LYS A 26 -14.35 -11.27 7.25
CA LYS A 26 -14.59 -10.65 8.55
C LYS A 26 -14.17 -11.61 9.68
N GLY A 27 -13.22 -11.16 10.50
CA GLY A 27 -12.73 -11.90 11.66
C GLY A 27 -11.55 -12.84 11.38
N THR A 28 -11.03 -12.90 10.15
CA THR A 28 -9.84 -13.72 9.82
C THR A 28 -8.54 -12.93 9.88
N ASP A 29 -8.58 -11.64 9.56
CA ASP A 29 -7.41 -10.76 9.52
C ASP A 29 -7.19 -10.04 10.86
N LEU A 30 -6.64 -10.78 11.83
CA LEU A 30 -6.48 -10.30 13.21
C LEU A 30 -5.39 -9.23 13.37
N ASN A 31 -4.40 -9.21 12.48
CA ASN A 31 -3.23 -8.35 12.54
C ASN A 31 -3.11 -7.39 11.33
N ASN A 32 -4.08 -7.38 10.42
CA ASN A 32 -4.10 -6.60 9.18
C ASN A 32 -3.05 -7.03 8.13
N GLU A 33 -2.41 -8.20 8.29
CA GLU A 33 -1.44 -8.71 7.32
C GLU A 33 -2.11 -9.08 5.99
N GLU A 34 -3.33 -9.62 6.04
CA GLU A 34 -4.07 -10.01 4.85
C GLU A 34 -4.46 -8.78 4.03
N LEU A 35 -5.01 -7.76 4.69
CA LEU A 35 -5.33 -6.48 4.06
C LEU A 35 -4.07 -5.78 3.51
N ALA A 36 -2.94 -5.82 4.24
CA ALA A 36 -1.67 -5.28 3.75
C ALA A 36 -1.23 -5.96 2.45
N SER A 37 -1.33 -7.29 2.39
CA SER A 37 -1.01 -8.08 1.20
C SER A 37 -1.90 -7.74 0.00
N TYR A 38 -3.22 -7.57 0.24
CA TYR A 38 -4.16 -7.18 -0.81
C TYR A 38 -3.82 -5.81 -1.39
N ILE A 39 -3.57 -4.82 -0.54
CA ILE A 39 -3.19 -3.46 -0.95
C ILE A 39 -1.88 -3.50 -1.77
N LYS A 40 -0.86 -4.24 -1.32
CA LYS A 40 0.41 -4.38 -2.05
C LYS A 40 0.23 -5.05 -3.42
N ARG A 41 -0.60 -6.10 -3.51
CA ARG A 41 -0.91 -6.77 -4.78
C ARG A 41 -1.61 -5.84 -5.76
N ILE A 42 -2.54 -5.02 -5.28
CA ILE A 42 -3.22 -4.00 -6.11
C ILE A 42 -2.17 -3.04 -6.69
N TYR A 43 -1.30 -2.46 -5.85
CA TYR A 43 -0.24 -1.57 -6.32
C TYR A 43 0.74 -2.26 -7.29
N TYR A 44 1.15 -3.48 -7.01
CA TYR A 44 2.00 -4.28 -7.90
C TYR A 44 1.36 -4.45 -9.27
N VAL A 45 0.08 -4.84 -9.33
CA VAL A 45 -0.65 -5.01 -10.59
C VAL A 45 -0.80 -3.70 -11.34
N LEU A 46 -1.11 -2.59 -10.66
CA LEU A 46 -1.26 -1.28 -11.28
C LEU A 46 0.06 -0.77 -11.87
N LEU A 47 1.16 -0.92 -11.14
CA LEU A 47 2.49 -0.45 -11.55
C LEU A 47 3.12 -1.34 -12.63
N SER A 48 2.98 -2.66 -12.51
CA SER A 48 3.59 -3.62 -13.46
C SER A 48 2.98 -3.57 -14.86
N ARG A 49 1.73 -3.13 -14.99
CA ARG A 49 1.03 -3.06 -16.29
C ARG A 49 1.49 -1.91 -17.19
N GLY A 50 2.47 -1.11 -16.78
CA GLY A 50 3.06 -0.05 -17.61
C GLY A 50 2.03 0.97 -18.10
N ILE A 51 0.95 1.17 -17.33
CA ILE A 51 -0.09 2.12 -17.69
C ILE A 51 0.51 3.51 -17.45
N ASN A 52 0.97 4.18 -18.51
CA ASN A 52 1.62 5.49 -18.48
C ASN A 52 0.78 6.62 -17.82
N VAL A 53 -0.49 6.35 -17.49
CA VAL A 53 -1.42 7.28 -16.83
C VAL A 53 -1.73 6.86 -15.38
N CYS A 54 -1.08 5.82 -14.85
CA CYS A 54 -1.29 5.39 -13.47
C CYS A 54 -0.43 6.22 -12.50
N TYR A 55 -1.08 7.15 -11.81
CA TYR A 55 -0.45 7.93 -10.73
C TYR A 55 -0.88 7.38 -9.37
N ILE A 56 0.09 6.98 -8.55
CA ILE A 56 -0.16 6.64 -7.15
C ILE A 56 -0.02 7.91 -6.31
N TYR A 57 -1.09 8.28 -5.62
CA TYR A 57 -1.07 9.37 -4.65
C TYR A 57 -1.05 8.82 -3.22
N ALA A 58 0.07 9.01 -2.53
CA ALA A 58 0.19 8.71 -1.12
C ALA A 58 -0.20 9.94 -0.28
N VAL A 59 -1.30 9.83 0.49
CA VAL A 59 -1.75 10.91 1.38
C VAL A 59 -0.75 11.16 2.52
N ASN A 60 -0.15 10.08 3.04
CA ASN A 60 0.78 10.18 4.17
C ASN A 60 2.19 10.58 3.71
N GLN A 61 2.80 11.56 4.39
CA GLN A 61 4.14 12.06 4.07
C GLN A 61 5.24 11.00 4.19
N ARG A 62 5.16 10.07 5.16
CA ARG A 62 6.13 8.97 5.29
C ARG A 62 6.07 8.03 4.10
N MET A 63 4.86 7.66 3.68
CA MET A 63 4.63 6.87 2.47
C MET A 63 5.13 7.59 1.21
N GLN A 64 4.93 8.90 1.10
CA GLN A 64 5.51 9.69 -0.01
C GLN A 64 7.04 9.61 -0.03
N ARG A 65 7.70 9.72 1.13
CA ARG A 65 9.16 9.60 1.22
C ARG A 65 9.62 8.20 0.80
N TYR A 66 8.99 7.17 1.34
CA TYR A 66 9.29 5.78 0.99
C TYR A 66 9.17 5.52 -0.53
N LEU A 67 8.06 5.94 -1.16
CA LEU A 67 7.87 5.79 -2.61
C LEU A 67 8.90 6.57 -3.43
N LYS A 68 9.28 7.78 -3.00
CA LYS A 68 10.32 8.57 -3.67
C LYS A 68 11.68 7.89 -3.61
N GLU A 69 12.06 7.33 -2.46
CA GLU A 69 13.33 6.60 -2.33
C GLU A 69 13.33 5.32 -3.17
N LEU A 70 12.22 4.58 -3.21
CA LEU A 70 12.09 3.41 -4.10
C LEU A 70 12.27 3.75 -5.58
N VAL A 71 11.66 4.85 -6.06
CA VAL A 71 11.78 5.26 -7.47
C VAL A 71 13.19 5.73 -7.80
N LYS A 72 13.87 6.43 -6.89
CA LYS A 72 15.27 6.86 -7.09
C LYS A 72 16.23 5.69 -7.23
N ILE A 73 15.97 4.56 -6.56
CA ILE A 73 16.84 3.37 -6.62
C ILE A 73 16.76 2.68 -8.00
N ASN A 74 15.70 2.92 -8.78
CA ASN A 74 15.47 2.29 -10.09
C ASN A 74 16.01 3.10 -11.29
N HIS A 75 16.95 4.03 -11.09
CA HIS A 75 17.61 4.80 -12.15
C HIS A 75 19.14 4.64 -12.14
#